data_AF-A0A831KIZ9-F1
#
_entry.id   AF-A0A831KIZ9-F1
#
_cell.length_a   1.000
_cell.length_b   1.000
_cell.length_c   1.000
_cell.angle_alpha   90.00
_cell.angle_beta   90.00
_cell.angle_gamma   90.00
#
_symmetry.space_group_name_H-M   'P 1'
#
loop_
_entity.id
_entity.type
_entity.pdbx_description
1 polymer ?
#
loop_
_entity_poly.entity_id
_entity_poly.type
_entity_poly.pdbx_seq_one_letter_code
_entity_poly.pdbx_strand_id
1 'polypeptide(L)' 'MRRVAIVGVGQTKFKTRRRDKTHPELTYEAMQLALEHAGIEMKDVEAIAYGTMDPFD' A
#
# COMPACT_ATOMS: atom_id res chain seq x y z
N MET A 1 7.71 12.86 -22.81
CA MET A 1 7.32 12.21 -21.53
C MET A 1 6.50 13.20 -20.71
N ARG A 2 5.48 12.73 -19.97
CA ARG A 2 4.74 13.57 -19.00
C ARG A 2 5.54 13.68 -17.70
N ARG A 3 5.44 14.82 -17.00
CA ARG A 3 6.00 14.98 -15.65
C ARG A 3 5.19 14.14 -14.67
N VAL A 4 5.87 13.42 -13.79
CA VAL A 4 5.26 12.55 -12.77
C VAL A 4 5.87 12.83 -11.40
N ALA A 5 5.13 12.56 -10.34
CA ALA A 5 5.57 12.75 -8.96
C ALA A 5 5.01 11.64 -8.06
N ILE A 6 5.71 11.35 -6.97
CA ILE A 6 5.19 10.54 -5.86
C ILE A 6 4.56 11.51 -4.86
N VAL A 7 3.26 11.39 -4.65
CA VAL A 7 2.49 12.32 -3.80
C VAL A 7 2.19 11.76 -2.41
N GLY A 8 2.40 10.46 -2.19
CA GLY A 8 2.21 9.81 -0.88
C GLY A 8 2.96 8.49 -0.80
N VAL A 9 3.26 8.07 0.42
CA VAL A 9 3.94 6.81 0.75
C VAL A 9 3.37 6.25 2.05
N GLY A 10 3.31 4.93 2.16
CA GLY A 10 2.82 4.24 3.35
C GLY A 10 3.52 2.90 3.52
N GLN A 11 3.89 2.58 4.76
CA GLN A 11 4.57 1.33 5.11
C GLN A 11 4.00 0.80 6.42
N THR A 12 3.88 -0.52 6.52
CA THR A 12 3.54 -1.17 7.80
C THR A 12 4.69 -1.05 8.79
N LYS A 13 4.39 -1.23 10.07
CA LYS A 13 5.43 -1.34 11.10
C LYS A 13 6.36 -2.53 10.85
N PHE A 14 7.67 -2.28 10.78
CA PHE A 14 8.68 -3.32 10.64
C PHE A 14 8.68 -4.24 11.88
N LYS A 15 8.30 -5.50 11.66
CA LYS A 15 8.32 -6.56 12.67
C LYS A 15 8.56 -7.91 12.00
N THR A 16 9.31 -8.78 12.66
CA THR A 16 9.56 -10.16 12.20
C THR A 16 8.29 -10.99 12.08
N ARG A 17 7.29 -10.75 12.95
CA ARG A 17 6.00 -11.46 12.91
C ARG A 17 4.86 -10.49 13.27
N ARG A 18 3.80 -10.51 12.47
CA ARG A 18 2.49 -9.88 12.75
C ARG A 18 1.47 -11.01 12.87
N ARG A 19 1.02 -11.29 14.11
CA ARG A 19 -0.02 -12.30 14.39
C ARG A 19 -1.42 -11.68 14.51
N ASP A 20 -1.46 -10.36 14.54
CA ASP A 20 -2.63 -9.50 14.66
C ASP A 20 -3.29 -9.17 13.32
N LYS A 21 -2.63 -9.53 12.20
CA LYS A 21 -3.04 -9.16 10.84
C LYS A 21 -2.76 -10.29 9.86
N THR A 22 -3.63 -10.42 8.88
CA THR A 22 -3.45 -11.19 7.66
C THR A 22 -2.67 -10.37 6.62
N HIS A 23 -2.16 -11.03 5.56
CA HIS A 23 -1.43 -10.35 4.49
C HIS A 23 -2.25 -9.23 3.81
N PRO A 24 -3.53 -9.43 3.44
CA PRO A 24 -4.35 -8.35 2.88
C PRO A 24 -4.55 -7.18 3.84
N GLU A 25 -4.70 -7.45 5.15
CA GLU A 25 -4.84 -6.37 6.14
C GLU A 25 -3.55 -5.56 6.31
N LEU A 26 -2.37 -6.17 6.12
CA LEU A 26 -1.10 -5.45 6.07
C LEU A 26 -1.00 -4.56 4.83
N THR A 27 -1.39 -5.06 3.66
CA THR A 27 -1.47 -4.25 2.43
C THR A 27 -2.43 -3.08 2.61
N TYR A 28 -3.58 -3.32 3.23
CA TYR A 28 -4.56 -2.27 3.54
C TYR A 28 -4.00 -1.22 4.51
N GLU A 29 -3.31 -1.63 5.58
CA GLU A 29 -2.63 -0.72 6.53
C GLU A 29 -1.65 0.20 5.79
N ALA A 30 -0.79 -0.34 4.93
CA ALA A 30 0.16 0.45 4.15
C ALA A 30 -0.52 1.37 3.13
N MET A 31 -1.56 0.88 2.45
CA MET A 31 -2.29 1.67 1.45
C MET A 31 -3.02 2.85 2.08
N GLN A 32 -3.68 2.65 3.22
CA GLN A 32 -4.37 3.73 3.93
C GLN A 32 -3.41 4.86 4.32
N LEU A 33 -2.23 4.52 4.85
CA LEU A 33 -1.19 5.51 5.17
C LEU A 33 -0.71 6.28 3.92
N ALA A 34 -0.59 5.60 2.78
CA ALA A 34 -0.19 6.24 1.53
C ALA A 34 -1.25 7.21 0.99
N LEU A 35 -2.53 6.82 1.03
CA LEU A 35 -3.65 7.66 0.63
C LEU A 35 -3.81 8.87 1.55
N GLU A 36 -3.68 8.67 2.87
CA GLU A 36 -3.70 9.74 3.87
C GLU A 36 -2.56 10.74 3.64
N HIS A 37 -1.33 10.27 3.43
CA HIS A 37 -0.19 11.13 3.13
C HIS A 37 -0.39 11.91 1.81
N ALA A 38 -1.01 11.29 0.80
CA ALA A 38 -1.32 11.95 -0.47
C ALA A 38 -2.54 12.91 -0.38
N GLY A 39 -3.36 12.82 0.67
CA GLY A 39 -4.58 13.60 0.82
C GLY A 39 -5.66 13.27 -0.21
N ILE A 40 -5.74 12.01 -0.66
CA ILE A 40 -6.71 11.54 -1.67
C ILE A 40 -7.53 10.36 -1.14
N GLU A 41 -8.63 10.05 -1.83
CA GLU A 41 -9.47 8.90 -1.53
C GLU A 41 -9.32 7.79 -2.59
N MET A 42 -9.74 6.57 -2.25
CA MET A 42 -9.70 5.43 -3.16
C MET A 42 -10.43 5.68 -4.50
N LYS A 43 -11.49 6.50 -4.48
CA LYS A 43 -12.26 6.86 -5.69
C LYS A 43 -11.45 7.70 -6.70
N ASP A 44 -10.37 8.32 -6.25
CA ASP A 44 -9.49 9.15 -7.08
C ASP A 44 -8.39 8.31 -7.77
N VAL A 45 -8.30 7.00 -7.46
CA VAL A 45 -7.31 6.07 -8.01
C VAL A 45 -7.86 5.37 -9.25
N GLU A 46 -7.27 5.66 -10.41
CA GLU A 46 -7.69 5.09 -11.70
C GLU A 46 -7.08 3.71 -11.98
N ALA A 47 -5.93 3.40 -11.38
CA ALA A 47 -5.20 2.15 -11.63
C ALA A 47 -4.39 1.72 -10.41
N ILE A 48 -4.24 0.41 -10.25
CA ILE A 48 -3.47 -0.21 -9.17
C ILE A 48 -2.54 -1.23 -9.79
N ALA A 49 -1.25 -1.11 -9.48
CA ALA A 49 -0.27 -2.16 -9.70
C ALA A 49 0.16 -2.69 -8.34
N TYR A 50 -0.01 -4.00 -8.11
CA TYR A 50 0.43 -4.65 -6.88
C TYR A 50 1.30 -5.86 -7.21
N GLY A 51 2.25 -6.14 -6.33
CA GLY A 51 3.07 -7.34 -6.37
C GLY A 51 3.02 -8.00 -5.01
N THR A 52 2.94 -9.33 -5.00
CA THR A 52 3.08 -10.14 -3.80
C THR A 52 4.00 -11.31 -4.11
N MET A 53 4.75 -11.76 -3.12
CA MET A 53 5.43 -13.04 -3.21
C MET A 53 4.39 -14.10 -2.88
N ASP A 54 4.01 -14.91 -3.85
CA ASP A 54 3.30 -16.15 -3.56
C ASP A 54 4.31 -17.14 -2.97
N PRO A 55 4.14 -17.62 -1.72
CA PRO A 55 5.01 -18.68 -1.20
C PRO A 55 4.75 -20.05 -1.85
N PHE A 56 3.78 -20.16 -2.76
CA PHE A 56 3.37 -21.42 -3.40
C PHE A 56 3.49 -21.42 -4.94
N ASP A 57 4.14 -20.42 -5.52
CA ASP A 57 4.57 -20.40 -6.93
C ASP A 57 6.11 -20.53 -7.02
#